data_AF-G8C3C8-F1
#
_entry.id   AF-G8C3C8-F1
#
_cell.length_a   1.000
_cell.length_b   1.000
_cell.length_c   1.000
_cell.angle_alpha   90.00
_cell.angle_beta   90.00
_cell.angle_gamma   90.00
#
_symmetry.space_group_name_H-M   'P 1'
#
loop_
_entity.id
_entity.type
_entity.pdbx_description
1 polymer ?
#
loop_
_entity_poly.entity_id
_entity_poly.type
_entity_poly.pdbx_seq_one_letter_code
_entity_poly.pdbx_strand_id
1 'polypeptide(L)'
;MVFTKYLFTAIAGLTGGVNALAFSPLGGALVTRELKEMDSELDSNFSMRNELIKTESDRLSSEKNKSEESFRQLETKNTETQGKSRMRRAAGVALSTEDQKLRVTQHKSNYQLSEKKHKLESKLSETTQTLKTTLEDNVTKSFQEISQVVKAESSKLEEALKTLQASNQKLIQELKKCLEEMPQAIFKPDQEWCPATSSMRSSTV
;
A
#
# COMPACT_ATOMS: atom_id res chain seq x y z
N MET A 1 -51.62 -61.41 -37.15
CA MET A 1 -52.42 -62.65 -37.30
C MET A 1 -51.53 -63.82 -37.75
N VAL A 2 -50.41 -64.05 -37.05
CA VAL A 2 -49.38 -65.05 -37.43
C VAL A 2 -49.28 -66.17 -36.38
N PHE A 3 -49.85 -65.98 -35.19
CA PHE A 3 -49.67 -66.87 -34.04
C PHE A 3 -50.49 -68.16 -34.06
N THR A 4 -51.69 -68.17 -34.66
CA THR A 4 -52.57 -69.35 -34.64
C THR A 4 -52.13 -70.44 -35.61
N LYS A 5 -51.53 -70.09 -36.76
CA LYS A 5 -51.09 -71.09 -37.74
C LYS A 5 -49.95 -71.96 -37.20
N TYR A 6 -48.94 -71.38 -36.54
CA TYR A 6 -47.82 -72.16 -35.98
C TYR A 6 -48.21 -72.98 -34.74
N LEU A 7 -49.21 -72.54 -33.96
CA LEU A 7 -49.71 -73.29 -32.82
C LEU A 7 -50.37 -74.60 -33.25
N PHE A 8 -51.22 -74.55 -34.29
CA PHE A 8 -51.88 -75.77 -34.80
C PHE A 8 -50.90 -76.71 -35.52
N THR A 9 -49.91 -76.19 -36.25
CA THR A 9 -48.88 -77.04 -36.88
C THR A 9 -47.96 -77.69 -35.85
N ALA A 10 -47.61 -76.99 -34.76
CA ALA A 10 -46.81 -77.54 -33.67
C ALA A 10 -47.57 -78.59 -32.86
N ILE A 11 -48.87 -78.36 -32.58
CA ILE A 11 -49.72 -79.35 -31.89
C ILE A 11 -49.94 -80.57 -32.78
N ALA A 12 -50.24 -80.41 -34.06
CA ALA A 12 -50.43 -81.54 -34.99
C ALA A 12 -49.14 -82.36 -35.20
N GLY A 13 -47.97 -81.70 -35.28
CA GLY A 13 -46.67 -82.36 -35.38
C GLY A 13 -46.30 -83.13 -34.10
N LEU A 14 -46.60 -82.58 -32.92
CA LEU A 14 -46.40 -83.26 -31.65
C LEU A 14 -47.39 -84.42 -31.46
N THR A 15 -48.69 -84.24 -31.68
CA THR A 15 -49.69 -85.30 -31.48
C THR A 15 -49.59 -86.44 -32.50
N GLY A 16 -49.09 -86.16 -33.71
CA GLY A 16 -48.88 -87.16 -34.75
C GLY A 16 -47.60 -87.99 -34.57
N GLY A 17 -46.57 -87.44 -33.92
CA GLY A 17 -45.26 -88.10 -33.75
C GLY A 17 -45.18 -89.07 -32.56
N VAL A 18 -45.79 -88.74 -31.42
CA VAL A 18 -45.62 -89.55 -30.20
C VAL A 18 -46.37 -90.90 -30.22
N ASN A 19 -47.51 -90.99 -30.90
CA ASN A 19 -48.29 -92.24 -30.93
C ASN A 19 -47.74 -93.31 -31.87
N ALA A 20 -47.02 -92.94 -32.94
CA ALA A 20 -46.37 -93.89 -33.84
C ALA A 20 -45.08 -94.48 -33.24
N LEU A 21 -44.39 -93.72 -32.39
CA LEU A 21 -43.19 -94.16 -31.68
C LEU A 21 -43.54 -95.03 -30.44
N ALA A 22 -44.64 -94.77 -29.74
CA ALA A 22 -44.97 -95.54 -28.53
C ALA A 22 -45.53 -96.96 -28.79
N PHE A 23 -46.09 -97.27 -29.98
CA PHE A 23 -46.81 -98.54 -30.22
C PHE A 23 -46.54 -99.19 -31.60
N SER A 24 -45.29 -99.21 -32.07
CA SER A 24 -44.88 -100.05 -33.21
C SER A 24 -44.28 -101.40 -32.74
N PRO A 25 -44.79 -102.57 -33.18
CA PRO A 25 -44.34 -103.88 -32.72
C PRO A 25 -42.94 -104.31 -33.24
N LEU A 26 -42.27 -103.47 -34.04
CA LEU A 26 -40.86 -103.63 -34.45
C LEU A 26 -39.94 -102.48 -33.99
N GLY A 27 -40.45 -101.53 -33.18
CA GLY A 27 -39.82 -100.22 -32.95
C GLY A 27 -39.06 -100.02 -31.62
N GLY A 28 -38.97 -101.01 -30.74
CA GLY A 28 -38.41 -100.83 -29.37
C GLY A 28 -36.94 -100.36 -29.30
N ALA A 29 -36.15 -100.59 -30.36
CA ALA A 29 -34.73 -100.22 -30.41
C ALA A 29 -34.45 -98.81 -30.99
N LEU A 30 -35.40 -98.24 -31.75
CA LEU A 30 -35.26 -96.89 -32.34
C LEU A 30 -35.85 -95.81 -31.43
N VAL A 31 -36.96 -96.13 -30.76
CA VAL A 31 -37.64 -95.23 -29.79
C VAL A 31 -36.74 -94.94 -28.59
N THR A 32 -36.01 -95.94 -28.11
CA THR A 32 -35.02 -95.78 -27.03
C THR A 32 -33.80 -94.96 -27.45
N ARG A 33 -33.45 -94.93 -28.74
CA ARG A 33 -32.32 -94.15 -29.27
C ARG A 33 -32.71 -92.69 -29.49
N GLU A 34 -33.87 -92.43 -30.10
CA GLU A 34 -34.40 -91.09 -30.34
C GLU A 34 -34.81 -90.39 -29.04
N LEU A 35 -35.41 -91.12 -28.08
CA LEU A 35 -35.67 -90.57 -26.73
C LEU A 35 -34.38 -90.24 -26.00
N LYS A 36 -33.35 -91.08 -26.12
CA LYS A 36 -32.04 -90.84 -25.49
C LYS A 36 -31.31 -89.66 -26.15
N GLU A 37 -31.49 -89.47 -27.45
CA GLU A 37 -30.96 -88.33 -28.19
C GLU A 37 -31.68 -87.03 -27.79
N MET A 38 -33.02 -87.03 -27.73
CA MET A 38 -33.80 -85.92 -27.19
C MET A 38 -33.48 -85.59 -25.73
N ASP A 39 -33.31 -86.60 -24.87
CA ASP A 39 -32.93 -86.42 -23.47
C ASP A 39 -31.53 -85.79 -23.37
N SER A 40 -30.60 -86.23 -24.22
CA SER A 40 -29.27 -85.63 -24.31
C SER A 40 -29.27 -84.20 -24.89
N GLU A 41 -30.15 -83.90 -25.84
CA GLU A 41 -30.35 -82.55 -26.38
C GLU A 41 -31.02 -81.64 -25.35
N LEU A 42 -31.96 -82.15 -24.55
CA LEU A 42 -32.57 -81.41 -23.45
C LEU A 42 -31.54 -81.13 -22.36
N ASP A 43 -30.77 -82.12 -21.92
CA ASP A 43 -29.72 -81.95 -20.91
C ASP A 43 -28.64 -80.97 -21.36
N SER A 44 -28.20 -81.06 -22.63
CA SER A 44 -27.23 -80.11 -23.18
C SER A 44 -27.82 -78.69 -23.31
N ASN A 45 -29.08 -78.55 -23.71
CA ASN A 45 -29.77 -77.26 -23.74
C ASN A 45 -29.98 -76.68 -22.33
N PHE A 46 -30.30 -77.51 -21.33
CA PHE A 46 -30.42 -77.09 -19.93
C PHE A 46 -29.06 -76.67 -19.37
N SER A 47 -28.00 -77.43 -19.65
CA SER A 47 -26.64 -77.07 -19.27
C SER A 47 -26.21 -75.74 -19.90
N MET A 48 -26.45 -75.57 -21.20
CA MET A 48 -26.11 -74.33 -21.93
C MET A 48 -26.91 -73.14 -21.42
N ARG A 49 -28.21 -73.30 -21.14
CA ARG A 49 -29.03 -72.23 -20.56
C ARG A 49 -28.59 -71.89 -19.14
N ASN A 50 -28.24 -72.88 -18.32
CA ASN A 50 -27.70 -72.64 -16.98
C ASN A 50 -26.35 -71.90 -17.03
N GLU A 51 -25.51 -72.22 -18.00
CA GLU A 51 -24.24 -71.51 -18.21
C GLU A 51 -24.46 -70.06 -18.66
N LEU A 52 -25.41 -69.81 -19.57
CA LEU A 52 -25.82 -68.45 -19.96
C LEU A 52 -26.41 -67.67 -18.78
N ILE A 53 -27.22 -68.30 -17.95
CA ILE A 53 -27.77 -67.66 -16.73
C ILE A 53 -26.64 -67.33 -15.75
N LYS A 54 -25.68 -68.24 -15.58
CA LYS A 54 -24.54 -68.01 -14.69
C LYS A 54 -23.65 -66.87 -15.17
N THR A 55 -23.28 -66.88 -16.46
CA THR A 55 -22.46 -65.80 -17.04
C THR A 55 -23.16 -64.45 -16.98
N GLU A 56 -24.46 -64.40 -17.22
CA GLU A 56 -25.23 -63.16 -17.09
C GLU A 56 -25.35 -62.70 -15.64
N SER A 57 -25.56 -63.63 -14.69
CA SER A 57 -25.53 -63.34 -13.26
C SER A 57 -24.17 -62.77 -12.81
N ASP A 58 -23.07 -63.34 -13.32
CA ASP A 58 -21.72 -62.87 -13.04
C ASP A 58 -21.47 -61.47 -13.64
N ARG A 59 -21.94 -61.23 -14.87
CA ARG A 59 -21.89 -59.91 -15.53
C ARG A 59 -22.63 -58.86 -14.69
N LEU A 60 -23.88 -59.14 -14.31
CA LEU A 60 -24.71 -58.23 -13.50
C LEU A 60 -24.09 -57.95 -12.13
N SER A 61 -23.52 -58.97 -11.48
CA SER A 61 -22.78 -58.81 -10.23
C SER A 61 -21.56 -57.89 -10.39
N SER A 62 -20.79 -58.08 -11.47
CA SER A 62 -19.63 -57.24 -11.76
C SER A 62 -19.99 -55.78 -12.07
N GLU A 63 -21.08 -55.55 -12.81
CA GLU A 63 -21.60 -54.21 -13.12
C GLU A 63 -22.13 -53.52 -11.87
N LYS A 64 -22.84 -54.26 -11.02
CA LYS A 64 -23.29 -53.76 -9.71
C LYS A 64 -22.11 -53.31 -8.87
N ASN A 65 -21.07 -54.14 -8.73
CA ASN A 65 -19.89 -53.80 -7.93
C ASN A 65 -19.15 -52.56 -8.49
N LYS A 66 -18.96 -52.48 -9.81
CA LYS A 66 -18.35 -51.31 -10.47
C LYS A 66 -19.20 -50.05 -10.31
N SER A 67 -20.52 -50.19 -10.36
CA SER A 67 -21.45 -49.09 -10.17
C SER A 67 -21.39 -48.58 -8.74
N GLU A 68 -21.43 -49.46 -7.74
CA GLU A 68 -21.30 -49.10 -6.32
C GLU A 68 -19.97 -48.41 -6.03
N GLU A 69 -18.86 -48.90 -6.59
CA GLU A 69 -17.56 -48.26 -6.46
C GLU A 69 -17.56 -46.85 -7.08
N SER A 70 -18.10 -46.71 -8.29
CA SER A 70 -18.21 -45.42 -8.98
C SER A 70 -19.06 -44.43 -8.18
N PHE A 71 -20.17 -44.88 -7.60
CA PHE A 71 -21.03 -44.04 -6.75
C PHE A 71 -20.30 -43.59 -5.49
N ARG A 72 -19.57 -44.48 -4.81
CA ARG A 72 -18.76 -44.13 -3.63
C ARG A 72 -17.67 -43.11 -3.98
N GLN A 73 -17.01 -43.28 -5.12
CA GLN A 73 -16.00 -42.32 -5.59
C GLN A 73 -16.62 -40.95 -5.90
N LEU A 74 -17.80 -40.91 -6.53
CA LEU A 74 -18.51 -39.67 -6.81
C LEU A 74 -18.96 -38.96 -5.53
N GLU A 75 -19.46 -39.71 -4.55
CA GLU A 75 -19.85 -39.18 -3.25
C GLU A 75 -18.66 -38.57 -2.52
N THR A 76 -17.51 -39.27 -2.51
CA THR A 76 -16.26 -38.76 -1.95
C THR A 76 -15.80 -37.48 -2.66
N LYS A 77 -15.79 -37.46 -3.99
CA LYS A 77 -15.42 -36.25 -4.75
C LYS A 77 -16.39 -35.09 -4.53
N ASN A 78 -17.68 -35.36 -4.39
CA ASN A 78 -18.68 -34.35 -4.11
C ASN A 78 -18.47 -33.72 -2.73
N THR A 79 -18.26 -34.54 -1.69
CA THR A 79 -18.00 -34.05 -0.33
C THR A 79 -16.70 -33.23 -0.26
N GLU A 80 -15.62 -33.70 -0.90
CA GLU A 80 -14.37 -32.92 -1.02
C GLU A 80 -14.57 -31.59 -1.74
N THR A 81 -15.32 -31.59 -2.85
CA THR A 81 -15.59 -30.38 -3.64
C THR A 81 -16.40 -29.37 -2.83
N GLN A 82 -17.41 -29.84 -2.09
CA GLN A 82 -18.17 -29.01 -1.17
C GLN A 82 -17.29 -28.44 -0.06
N GLY A 83 -16.40 -29.25 0.52
CA GLY A 83 -15.42 -28.81 1.51
C GLY A 83 -14.50 -27.71 0.97
N LYS A 84 -13.88 -27.93 -0.20
CA LYS A 84 -13.03 -26.93 -0.87
C LYS A 84 -13.80 -25.66 -1.21
N SER A 85 -15.05 -25.77 -1.63
CA SER A 85 -15.92 -24.61 -1.90
C SER A 85 -16.15 -23.77 -0.63
N ARG A 86 -16.49 -24.42 0.49
CA ARG A 86 -16.68 -23.73 1.79
C ARG A 86 -15.39 -23.06 2.26
N MET A 87 -14.24 -23.74 2.18
CA MET A 87 -12.95 -23.16 2.54
C MET A 87 -12.62 -21.92 1.69
N ARG A 88 -12.84 -21.98 0.37
CA ARG A 88 -12.62 -20.81 -0.51
C ARG A 88 -13.51 -19.62 -0.15
N ARG A 89 -14.78 -19.87 0.19
CA ARG A 89 -15.68 -18.80 0.64
C ARG A 89 -15.23 -18.20 1.96
N ALA A 90 -14.87 -19.05 2.94
CA ALA A 90 -14.36 -18.58 4.24
C ALA A 90 -13.07 -17.75 4.08
N ALA A 91 -12.13 -18.23 3.28
CA ALA A 91 -10.90 -17.49 2.96
C ALA A 91 -11.19 -16.16 2.24
N GLY A 92 -12.13 -16.14 1.30
CA GLY A 92 -12.56 -14.92 0.62
C GLY A 92 -13.18 -13.89 1.56
N VAL A 93 -14.03 -14.33 2.49
CA VAL A 93 -14.63 -13.46 3.52
C VAL A 93 -13.56 -12.93 4.48
N ALA A 94 -12.65 -13.79 4.94
CA ALA A 94 -11.54 -13.38 5.81
C ALA A 94 -10.64 -12.36 5.11
N LEU A 95 -10.27 -12.61 3.85
CA LEU A 95 -9.46 -11.68 3.06
C LEU A 95 -10.15 -10.34 2.84
N SER A 96 -11.44 -10.34 2.50
CA SER A 96 -12.22 -9.11 2.33
C SER A 96 -12.32 -8.32 3.64
N THR A 97 -12.41 -8.99 4.78
CA THR A 97 -12.48 -8.34 6.10
C THR A 97 -11.15 -7.70 6.45
N GLU A 98 -10.03 -8.39 6.22
CA GLU A 98 -8.70 -7.85 6.46
C GLU A 98 -8.36 -6.70 5.48
N ASP A 99 -8.78 -6.77 4.21
CA ASP A 99 -8.64 -5.66 3.25
C ASP A 99 -9.39 -4.41 3.74
N GLN A 100 -10.63 -4.58 4.22
CA GLN A 100 -11.39 -3.47 4.79
C GLN A 100 -10.71 -2.86 6.03
N LYS A 101 -10.23 -3.69 6.96
CA LYS A 101 -9.48 -3.22 8.14
C LYS A 101 -8.21 -2.48 7.75
N LEU A 102 -7.48 -2.99 6.76
CA LEU A 102 -6.26 -2.36 6.25
C LEU A 102 -6.57 -0.99 5.66
N ARG A 103 -7.61 -0.87 4.83
CA ARG A 103 -8.06 0.43 4.27
C ARG A 103 -8.41 1.44 5.36
N VAL A 104 -9.18 1.02 6.37
CA VAL A 104 -9.55 1.89 7.49
C VAL A 104 -8.30 2.35 8.25
N THR A 105 -7.35 1.44 8.49
CA THR A 105 -6.09 1.75 9.18
C THR A 105 -5.24 2.72 8.35
N GLN A 106 -5.15 2.51 7.04
CA GLN A 106 -4.44 3.38 6.11
C GLN A 106 -5.06 4.79 6.10
N HIS A 107 -6.38 4.90 6.02
CA HIS A 107 -7.07 6.19 6.10
C HIS A 107 -6.80 6.92 7.42
N LYS A 108 -6.86 6.20 8.54
CA LYS A 108 -6.57 6.75 9.87
C LYS A 108 -5.13 7.25 9.97
N SER A 109 -4.16 6.46 9.48
CA SER A 109 -2.74 6.83 9.46
C SER A 109 -2.49 8.07 8.60
N ASN A 110 -3.07 8.11 7.40
CA ASN A 110 -2.96 9.25 6.49
C ASN A 110 -3.55 10.53 7.10
N TYR A 111 -4.69 10.42 7.78
CA TYR A 111 -5.29 11.54 8.50
C TYR A 111 -4.36 12.06 9.60
N GLN A 112 -3.83 11.18 10.46
CA GLN A 112 -2.89 11.55 11.51
C GLN A 112 -1.60 12.18 10.95
N LEU A 113 -1.12 11.69 9.81
CA LEU A 113 0.06 12.24 9.14
C LEU A 113 -0.23 13.65 8.61
N SER A 114 -1.38 13.86 7.97
CA SER A 114 -1.81 15.17 7.48
C SER A 114 -1.99 16.18 8.62
N GLU A 115 -2.58 15.75 9.73
CA GLU A 115 -2.75 16.59 10.92
C GLU A 115 -1.39 17.00 11.51
N LYS A 116 -0.45 16.05 11.65
CA LYS A 116 0.91 16.34 12.12
C LYS A 116 1.66 17.26 11.16
N LYS A 117 1.52 17.04 9.85
CA LYS A 117 2.10 17.91 8.82
C LYS A 117 1.61 19.34 8.98
N HIS A 118 0.29 19.56 9.07
CA HIS A 118 -0.26 20.90 9.25
C HIS A 118 0.17 21.55 10.57
N LYS A 119 0.21 20.79 11.68
CA LYS A 119 0.72 21.30 12.96
C LYS A 119 2.18 21.74 12.86
N LEU A 120 3.02 20.95 12.20
CA LEU A 120 4.43 21.28 11.98
C LEU A 120 4.61 22.47 11.06
N GLU A 121 3.86 22.54 9.96
CA GLU A 121 3.90 23.68 9.03
C GLU A 121 3.47 24.98 9.71
N SER A 122 2.38 24.95 10.48
CA SER A 122 1.91 26.12 11.24
C SER A 122 2.96 26.56 12.25
N LYS A 123 3.54 25.62 13.02
CA LYS A 123 4.58 25.94 14.00
C LYS A 123 5.85 26.47 13.33
N LEU A 124 6.26 25.89 12.21
CA LEU A 124 7.42 26.37 11.46
C LEU A 124 7.20 27.78 10.93
N SER A 125 6.03 28.06 10.37
CA SER A 125 5.67 29.40 9.88
C SER A 125 5.69 30.43 11.02
N GLU A 126 5.11 30.09 12.18
CA GLU A 126 5.10 30.96 13.36
C GLU A 126 6.52 31.21 13.88
N THR A 127 7.34 30.17 14.02
CA THR A 127 8.75 30.32 14.45
C THR A 127 9.59 31.12 13.47
N THR A 128 9.34 30.97 12.17
CA THR A 128 10.07 31.74 11.14
C THR A 128 9.66 33.20 11.16
N GLN A 129 8.38 33.49 11.34
CA GLN A 129 7.87 34.86 11.43
C GLN A 129 8.36 35.56 12.71
N THR A 130 8.37 34.87 13.84
CA THR A 130 8.89 35.40 15.11
C THR A 130 10.40 35.64 15.04
N LEU A 131 11.16 34.74 14.42
CA LEU A 131 12.60 34.93 14.21
C LEU A 131 12.88 36.12 13.28
N LYS A 132 12.13 36.24 12.18
CA LYS A 132 12.25 37.37 11.24
C LYS A 132 11.98 38.70 11.93
N THR A 133 10.86 38.81 12.65
CA THR A 133 10.50 40.03 13.38
C THR A 133 11.52 40.39 14.45
N THR A 134 11.99 39.40 15.22
CA THR A 134 13.05 39.62 16.22
C THR A 134 14.36 40.10 15.59
N LEU A 135 14.72 39.56 14.43
CA LEU A 135 15.91 39.98 13.70
C LEU A 135 15.77 41.42 13.16
N GLU A 136 14.63 41.75 12.55
CA GLU A 136 14.32 43.09 12.06
C GLU A 136 14.35 44.12 13.19
N ASP A 137 13.78 43.80 14.35
CA ASP A 137 13.79 44.65 15.54
C ASP A 137 15.20 44.87 16.08
N ASN A 138 16.01 43.81 16.18
CA ASN A 138 17.38 43.90 16.68
C ASN A 138 18.28 44.72 15.73
N VAL A 139 18.14 44.52 14.42
CA VAL A 139 18.85 45.31 13.41
C VAL A 139 18.45 46.78 13.49
N THR A 140 17.15 47.06 13.60
CA THR A 140 16.63 48.42 13.70
C THR A 140 17.14 49.13 14.96
N LYS A 141 17.11 48.44 16.12
CA LYS A 141 17.67 48.97 17.37
C LYS A 141 19.16 49.26 17.26
N SER A 142 19.93 48.31 16.72
CA SER A 142 21.38 48.48 16.53
C SER A 142 21.69 49.68 15.62
N PHE A 143 20.91 49.86 14.55
CA PHE A 143 21.07 50.99 13.65
C PHE A 143 20.70 52.32 14.32
N GLN A 144 19.66 52.35 15.14
CA GLN A 144 19.28 53.53 15.93
C GLN A 144 20.36 53.91 16.93
N GLU A 145 20.94 52.95 17.65
CA GLU A 145 22.03 53.17 18.59
C GLU A 145 23.27 53.75 17.88
N ILE A 146 23.67 53.14 16.75
CA ILE A 146 24.79 53.65 15.94
C ILE A 146 24.49 55.06 15.43
N SER A 147 23.27 55.33 14.94
CA SER A 147 22.88 56.65 14.46
C SER A 147 22.93 57.71 15.57
N GLN A 148 22.55 57.36 16.80
CA GLN A 148 22.65 58.26 17.96
C GLN A 148 24.11 58.56 18.30
N VAL A 149 24.98 57.55 18.31
CA VAL A 149 26.43 57.74 18.56
C VAL A 149 27.03 58.65 17.49
N VAL A 150 26.75 58.40 16.21
CA VAL A 150 27.25 59.22 15.10
C VAL A 150 26.76 60.66 15.25
N LYS A 151 25.48 60.89 15.54
CA LYS A 151 24.94 62.25 15.76
C LYS A 151 25.59 62.95 16.95
N ALA A 152 25.82 62.24 18.05
CA ALA A 152 26.48 62.79 19.23
C ALA A 152 27.92 63.22 18.92
N GLU A 153 28.69 62.36 18.22
CA GLU A 153 30.06 62.69 17.82
C GLU A 153 30.11 63.81 16.78
N SER A 154 29.20 63.84 15.80
CA SER A 154 29.08 64.95 14.86
C SER A 154 28.78 66.28 15.58
N SER A 155 27.87 66.27 16.55
CA SER A 155 27.56 67.47 17.35
C SER A 155 28.76 67.96 18.15
N LYS A 156 29.54 67.05 18.76
CA LYS A 156 30.79 67.40 19.46
C LYS A 156 31.82 68.02 18.51
N LEU A 157 31.96 67.46 17.31
CA LEU A 157 32.87 67.99 16.29
C LEU A 157 32.44 69.39 15.83
N GLU A 158 31.14 69.62 15.61
CA GLU A 158 30.61 70.95 15.28
C GLU A 158 30.86 71.98 16.39
N GLU A 159 30.66 71.60 17.65
CA GLU A 159 30.91 72.47 18.80
C GLU A 159 32.40 72.77 18.98
N ALA A 160 33.27 71.77 18.82
CA ALA A 160 34.71 71.95 18.81
C ALA A 160 35.17 72.88 17.69
N LEU A 161 34.59 72.75 16.48
CA LEU A 161 34.90 73.61 15.34
C LEU A 161 34.47 75.06 15.59
N LYS A 162 33.26 75.29 16.14
CA LYS A 162 32.81 76.62 16.55
C LYS A 162 33.72 77.24 17.60
N THR A 163 34.12 76.46 18.60
CA THR A 163 35.03 76.91 19.66
C THR A 163 36.41 77.28 19.09
N LEU A 164 36.93 76.47 18.17
CA LEU A 164 38.20 76.74 17.49
C LEU A 164 38.12 78.01 16.62
N GLN A 165 37.03 78.19 15.88
CA GLN A 165 36.79 79.41 15.09
C GLN A 165 36.72 80.65 15.98
N ALA A 166 35.98 80.59 17.08
CA ALA A 166 35.89 81.70 18.04
C ALA A 166 37.25 82.01 18.70
N SER A 167 37.99 80.98 19.09
CA SER A 167 39.34 81.12 19.65
C SER A 167 40.30 81.77 18.64
N ASN A 168 40.28 81.33 17.39
CA ASN A 168 41.11 81.91 16.33
C ASN A 168 40.73 83.36 16.04
N GLN A 169 39.44 83.70 15.99
CA GLN A 169 38.99 85.08 15.83
C GLN A 169 39.47 85.97 16.98
N LYS A 170 39.36 85.49 18.22
CA LYS A 170 39.81 86.22 19.40
C LYS A 170 41.33 86.45 19.37
N LEU A 171 42.11 85.42 19.03
CA LEU A 171 43.56 85.53 18.87
C LEU A 171 43.94 86.55 17.78
N ILE A 172 43.25 86.55 16.63
CA ILE A 172 43.47 87.53 15.56
C ILE A 172 43.16 88.95 16.04
N GLN A 173 42.10 89.15 16.82
CA GLN A 173 41.75 90.46 17.37
C GLN A 173 42.78 90.94 18.41
N GLU A 174 43.24 90.06 19.29
CA GLU A 174 44.29 90.36 20.27
C GLU A 174 45.61 90.71 19.57
N LEU A 175 46.02 89.93 18.56
CA LEU A 175 47.18 90.23 17.72
C LEU A 175 47.05 91.57 17.00
N LYS A 176 45.87 91.88 16.44
CA LYS A 176 45.61 93.15 15.77
C LYS A 176 45.77 94.33 16.74
N LYS A 177 45.21 94.24 17.95
CA LYS A 177 45.41 95.26 18.99
C LYS A 177 46.88 95.40 19.39
N CYS A 178 47.58 94.28 19.58
CA CYS A 178 49.02 94.32 19.85
C CYS A 178 49.80 95.02 18.73
N LEU A 179 49.48 94.75 17.46
CA LEU A 179 50.11 95.42 16.32
C LEU A 179 49.82 96.93 16.27
N GLU A 180 48.60 97.34 16.64
CA GLU A 180 48.21 98.76 16.73
C GLU A 180 48.92 99.48 17.90
N GLU A 181 49.17 98.79 19.01
CA GLU A 181 49.86 99.33 20.20
C GLU A 181 51.40 99.25 20.10
N MET A 182 51.93 98.42 19.19
CA MET A 182 53.37 98.23 18.96
C MET A 182 54.16 99.55 18.74
N PRO A 183 53.69 100.54 17.96
CA PRO A 183 54.41 101.80 17.77
C PRO A 183 54.53 102.63 19.07
N GLN A 184 53.55 102.52 19.98
CA GLN A 184 53.55 103.23 21.25
C GLN A 184 54.45 102.56 22.30
N ALA A 185 54.67 101.24 22.17
CA ALA A 185 55.55 100.46 23.04
C ALA A 185 57.02 100.86 22.97
N ILE A 186 57.48 101.45 21.85
CA ILE A 186 58.85 101.96 21.68
C ILE A 186 59.21 103.02 22.74
N PHE A 187 58.21 103.68 23.32
CA PHE A 187 58.38 104.74 24.31
C PHE A 187 58.19 104.28 25.77
N LYS A 188 57.91 102.99 26.02
CA LYS A 188 57.72 102.42 27.36
C LYS A 188 58.30 100.99 27.45
N PRO A 189 59.63 100.83 27.53
CA PRO A 189 60.31 99.54 27.36
C PRO A 189 60.05 98.53 28.49
N ASP A 190 59.65 98.98 29.68
CA ASP A 190 59.47 98.11 30.86
C ASP A 190 58.07 97.46 30.95
N GLN A 191 57.17 97.70 30.00
CA GLN A 191 55.79 97.21 30.04
C GLN A 191 55.53 96.20 28.91
N GLU A 192 55.04 95.00 29.26
CA GLU A 192 54.66 93.98 28.27
C GLU A 192 53.51 94.49 27.39
N TRP A 193 53.86 94.88 26.16
CA TRP A 193 52.92 95.50 25.23
C TRP A 193 52.07 94.49 24.45
N CYS A 194 52.35 93.19 24.54
CA CYS A 194 51.50 92.16 23.95
C CYS A 194 51.48 90.88 24.78
N PRO A 195 50.47 90.68 25.64
CA PRO A 195 50.35 89.49 26.48
C PRO A 195 50.12 88.21 25.65
N ALA A 196 49.58 88.31 24.42
CA ALA A 196 49.35 87.17 23.53
C ALA A 196 50.65 86.56 22.96
N THR A 197 51.80 87.24 23.07
CA THR A 197 53.11 86.73 22.60
C THR A 197 54.08 86.37 23.73
N SER A 198 53.66 86.54 24.99
CA SER A 198 54.53 86.30 26.15
C SER A 198 55.02 84.84 26.22
N SER A 199 54.15 83.88 25.88
CA SER A 199 54.49 82.45 25.84
C SER A 199 55.44 82.05 24.70
N MET A 200 55.58 82.86 23.64
CA MET A 200 56.55 82.63 22.55
C MET A 200 57.90 83.28 22.82
N ARG A 201 57.96 84.30 23.69
CA ARG A 201 59.22 84.97 24.08
C ARG A 201 59.97 84.22 25.19
N SER A 202 59.27 83.47 26.05
CA SER A 202 59.90 82.71 27.13
C SER A 202 60.63 81.43 26.66
N SER A 203 60.49 81.03 25.41
CA SER A 203 61.12 79.83 24.82
C SER A 203 62.43 80.11 24.05
N THR A 204 62.93 81.35 24.07
CA THR A 204 64.17 81.77 23.41
C THR A 204 65.23 82.26 24.40
N VAL A 205 65.44 81.50 25.49
CA VAL A 205 66.66 81.55 26.31
C VAL A 205 67.09 80.11 26.61
#